data_AF-A0A220U8K5-F1
#
_entry.id   AF-A0A220U8K5-F1
#
_cell.length_a   1.000
_cell.length_b   1.000
_cell.length_c   1.000
_cell.angle_alpha   90.00
_cell.angle_beta   90.00
_cell.angle_gamma   90.00
#
_symmetry.space_group_name_H-M   'P 1'
#
loop_
_entity.id
_entity.type
_entity.pdbx_description
1 polymer ?
#
loop_
_entity_poly.entity_id
_entity_poly.type
_entity_poly.pdbx_seq_one_letter_code
_entity_poly.pdbx_strand_id
1 'polypeptide(L)'
;MLFMASSFATTSVEGKSSNKGNAKVTPGIEVLLNNKLEWVKGKRVGLITNPTGVNSNLESSIDLLYNHPDVNLTALFGPEHGIRGDQEAGEYVESYIDEKTGLPVYSLYGPTWKPTEEMLKNVDVLLFDIQDIGSNVYTYVYTLGFAMEAAAEFDKELIVLDRPNPIGGTKVEGPVRSEDAVSFMGRFLLPVRHGMTVGELATMWNHEYSMGVDLKVVKMKGWKRNMHFEDTGLPWVMTSPNIPTMETAYLYAGTELLDDTSLTTGLGTTRPFELVGAPWIDGEALAEEMNKRDIPGVNFRSAYFTPMFGKYKGELVGGVQVHMDDPSQIDLVALGLHLVDAMRDQNPEQFEMTPSYTNLIGDHGVPNMIMNDEPVELIMESWKDELDTWVTEVRNQYLLYNPYPSGAQPYKEKGSLGILPLDLTAAPGESVDLTVRGYDKDGEKLKIDPSKIEWSVSDDIGYVGNGIFHAMNAGQGKVVATYGDYTASRDVEVSATQVENIRYGIHEAYSRIVFDLNKTVNNFEIEEKVDKLLLKIPYGEIGGELNDQGGSVIINNSPVISSIDYHYQNDMFIATFNLKADTIDYATPEFSSRIVVDLKH
;
A
#
# COMPACT_ATOMS: atom_id res chain seq x y z
N MET A 1 -27.83 45.66 44.50
CA MET A 1 -27.99 46.99 43.89
C MET A 1 -26.65 47.70 43.92
N LEU A 2 -25.89 47.61 42.83
CA LEU A 2 -24.97 48.66 42.34
C LEU A 2 -24.48 48.17 40.97
N PHE A 3 -25.09 48.70 39.92
CA PHE A 3 -24.62 48.52 38.54
C PHE A 3 -23.44 49.48 38.33
N MET A 4 -22.27 48.96 37.99
CA MET A 4 -21.24 49.75 37.32
C MET A 4 -21.45 49.61 35.81
N ALA A 5 -21.80 50.72 35.17
CA ALA A 5 -21.82 50.85 33.73
C ALA A 5 -20.39 51.14 33.24
N SER A 6 -19.81 50.23 32.46
CA SER A 6 -18.62 50.50 31.65
C SER A 6 -19.06 50.67 30.19
N SER A 7 -18.81 51.88 29.69
CA SER A 7 -19.02 52.32 28.31
C SER A 7 -18.13 51.51 27.36
N PHE A 8 -18.73 50.74 26.46
CA PHE A 8 -18.00 50.18 25.31
C PHE A 8 -17.82 51.29 24.26
N ALA A 9 -16.58 51.77 24.12
CA ALA A 9 -16.17 52.50 22.93
C ALA A 9 -16.01 51.48 21.79
N THR A 10 -16.89 51.55 20.79
CA THR A 10 -16.77 50.80 19.54
C THR A 10 -15.65 51.41 18.71
N THR A 11 -14.42 50.94 18.89
CA THR A 11 -13.39 51.07 17.86
C THR A 11 -13.67 50.01 16.80
N SER A 12 -14.13 50.45 15.64
CA SER A 12 -14.19 49.65 14.42
C SER A 12 -12.78 49.18 14.08
N VAL A 13 -12.43 47.97 14.52
CA VAL A 13 -11.34 47.22 13.92
C VAL A 13 -11.86 46.87 12.54
N GLU A 14 -11.40 47.60 11.53
CA GLU A 14 -11.42 47.12 10.16
C GLU A 14 -10.76 45.75 10.18
N GLY A 15 -11.58 44.71 10.18
CA GLY A 15 -11.13 43.36 9.95
C GLY A 15 -10.39 43.41 8.64
N LYS A 16 -9.07 43.26 8.69
CA LYS A 16 -8.34 42.75 7.54
C LYS A 16 -9.06 41.46 7.17
N SER A 17 -9.89 41.52 6.13
CA SER A 17 -10.35 40.30 5.49
C SER A 17 -9.07 39.53 5.21
N SER A 18 -8.90 38.37 5.84
CA SER A 18 -7.90 37.42 5.40
C SER A 18 -8.17 37.28 3.91
N ASN A 19 -7.24 37.77 3.12
CA ASN A 19 -7.27 37.61 1.69
C ASN A 19 -7.39 36.10 1.52
N LYS A 20 -8.54 35.58 1.07
CA LYS A 20 -8.67 34.20 0.61
C LYS A 20 -7.68 34.11 -0.54
N GLY A 21 -6.42 33.79 -0.23
CA GLY A 21 -5.40 33.60 -1.23
C GLY A 21 -5.91 32.48 -2.11
N ASN A 22 -6.21 32.78 -3.37
CA ASN A 22 -6.55 31.74 -4.34
C ASN A 22 -5.51 30.63 -4.21
N ALA A 23 -5.97 29.38 -4.09
CA ALA A 23 -5.07 28.23 -4.08
C ALA A 23 -4.08 28.38 -5.25
N LYS A 24 -2.79 28.26 -4.96
CA LYS A 24 -1.73 28.38 -5.97
C LYS A 24 -1.64 27.10 -6.80
N VAL A 25 -2.18 26.00 -6.27
CA VAL A 25 -2.25 24.70 -6.92
C VAL A 25 -3.69 24.36 -7.25
N THR A 26 -3.91 23.85 -8.46
CA THR A 26 -5.19 23.25 -8.88
C THR A 26 -5.03 21.72 -8.84
N PRO A 27 -5.79 21.02 -7.98
CA PRO A 27 -5.69 19.56 -7.83
C PRO A 27 -6.23 18.83 -9.06
N GLY A 28 -5.87 17.55 -9.22
CA GLY A 28 -6.25 16.73 -10.37
C GLY A 28 -7.76 16.71 -10.64
N ILE A 29 -8.60 16.63 -9.60
CA ILE A 29 -10.07 16.65 -9.75
C ILE A 29 -10.59 17.89 -10.48
N GLU A 30 -10.06 19.08 -10.16
CA GLU A 30 -10.47 20.31 -10.84
C GLU A 30 -9.94 20.37 -12.28
N VAL A 31 -8.72 19.87 -12.51
CA VAL A 31 -8.17 19.81 -13.88
C VAL A 31 -8.98 18.83 -14.74
N LEU A 32 -9.42 17.70 -14.18
CA LEU A 32 -10.28 16.74 -14.86
C LEU A 32 -11.57 17.40 -15.33
N LEU A 33 -12.34 17.96 -14.39
CA LEU A 33 -13.64 18.55 -14.67
C LEU A 33 -13.57 19.75 -15.62
N ASN A 34 -12.51 20.55 -15.53
CA ASN A 34 -12.38 21.76 -16.35
C ASN A 34 -11.79 21.49 -17.74
N ASN A 35 -10.92 20.49 -17.90
CA ASN A 35 -10.06 20.39 -19.08
C ASN A 35 -9.89 18.99 -19.67
N LYS A 36 -10.35 17.93 -19.00
CA LYS A 36 -10.15 16.53 -19.40
C LYS A 36 -11.41 15.68 -19.27
N LEU A 37 -12.59 16.30 -19.28
CA LEU A 37 -13.86 15.61 -19.08
C LEU A 37 -14.12 14.52 -20.14
N GLU A 38 -13.56 14.70 -21.35
CA GLU A 38 -13.61 13.70 -22.43
C GLU A 38 -12.98 12.35 -22.05
N TRP A 39 -12.12 12.30 -21.03
CA TRP A 39 -11.52 11.04 -20.56
C TRP A 39 -12.53 10.12 -19.86
N VAL A 40 -13.59 10.68 -19.26
CA VAL A 40 -14.61 9.93 -18.51
C VAL A 40 -15.99 9.96 -19.15
N LYS A 41 -16.23 10.86 -20.12
CA LYS A 41 -17.52 11.01 -20.77
C LYS A 41 -17.95 9.73 -21.49
N GLY A 42 -19.16 9.26 -21.19
CA GLY A 42 -19.73 8.05 -21.78
C GLY A 42 -19.21 6.74 -21.21
N LYS A 43 -18.36 6.77 -20.17
CA LYS A 43 -17.84 5.60 -19.47
C LYS A 43 -18.54 5.43 -18.12
N ARG A 44 -18.60 4.20 -17.61
CA ARG A 44 -18.99 3.91 -16.23
C ARG A 44 -17.77 4.13 -15.32
N VAL A 45 -17.89 5.07 -14.40
CA VAL A 45 -16.78 5.54 -13.57
C VAL A 45 -16.85 4.88 -12.20
N GLY A 46 -15.76 4.24 -11.78
CA GLY A 46 -15.50 3.87 -10.39
C GLY A 46 -14.58 4.90 -9.74
N LEU A 47 -14.80 5.24 -8.48
CA LEU A 47 -13.96 6.19 -7.75
C LEU A 47 -13.36 5.57 -6.50
N ILE A 48 -12.02 5.50 -6.46
CA ILE A 48 -11.23 5.17 -5.28
C ILE A 48 -10.90 6.48 -4.57
N THR A 49 -11.47 6.67 -3.38
CA THR A 49 -11.34 7.94 -2.65
C THR A 49 -11.60 7.76 -1.15
N ASN A 50 -11.39 8.83 -0.39
CA ASN A 50 -11.70 8.95 1.02
C ASN A 50 -12.06 10.44 1.31
N PRO A 51 -12.20 10.91 2.57
CA PRO A 51 -12.55 12.30 2.86
C PRO A 51 -11.61 13.35 2.27
N THR A 52 -10.36 12.99 1.96
CA THR A 52 -9.36 13.91 1.40
C THR A 52 -9.59 14.20 -0.08
N GLY A 53 -10.41 13.38 -0.75
CA GLY A 53 -10.85 13.59 -2.13
C GLY A 53 -11.80 14.77 -2.23
N VAL A 54 -11.26 15.98 -2.17
CA VAL A 54 -11.98 17.25 -2.28
C VAL A 54 -11.30 18.21 -3.24
N ASN A 55 -12.06 19.15 -3.80
CA ASN A 55 -11.51 20.30 -4.53
C ASN A 55 -11.00 21.39 -3.56
N SER A 56 -10.49 22.51 -4.11
CA SER A 56 -10.02 23.67 -3.34
C SER A 56 -11.09 24.35 -2.48
N ASN A 57 -12.38 24.05 -2.72
CA ASN A 57 -13.52 24.57 -1.96
C ASN A 57 -14.07 23.56 -0.93
N LEU A 58 -13.37 22.44 -0.68
CA LEU A 58 -13.81 21.35 0.20
C LEU A 58 -15.06 20.60 -0.30
N GLU A 59 -15.37 20.67 -1.60
CA GLU A 59 -16.43 19.86 -2.19
C GLU A 59 -15.87 18.47 -2.52
N SER A 60 -16.54 17.41 -2.06
CA SER A 60 -16.11 16.03 -2.26
C SER A 60 -16.10 15.66 -3.73
N SER A 61 -15.05 14.94 -4.16
CA SER A 61 -14.95 14.34 -5.50
C SER A 61 -16.09 13.39 -5.79
N ILE A 62 -16.64 12.71 -4.77
CA ILE A 62 -17.86 11.90 -4.89
C ILE A 62 -19.02 12.78 -5.39
N ASP A 63 -19.27 13.89 -4.70
CA ASP A 63 -20.38 14.79 -5.02
C ASP A 63 -20.16 15.52 -6.35
N LEU A 64 -18.93 15.96 -6.61
CA LEU A 64 -18.57 16.65 -7.84
C LEU A 64 -18.79 15.75 -9.06
N LEU A 65 -18.37 14.48 -8.99
CA LEU A 65 -18.52 13.52 -10.08
C LEU A 65 -19.97 13.03 -10.21
N TYR A 66 -20.63 12.69 -9.10
CA TYR A 66 -22.01 12.21 -9.11
C TYR A 66 -23.00 13.23 -9.68
N ASN A 67 -22.82 14.52 -9.36
CA ASN A 67 -23.71 15.58 -9.81
C ASN A 67 -23.35 16.14 -11.20
N HIS A 68 -22.23 15.72 -11.80
CA HIS A 68 -21.82 16.23 -13.10
C HIS A 68 -22.60 15.55 -14.24
N PRO A 69 -23.29 16.30 -15.12
CA PRO A 69 -24.24 15.73 -16.10
C PRO A 69 -23.61 14.82 -17.17
N ASP A 70 -22.30 14.94 -17.39
CA ASP A 70 -21.54 14.14 -18.35
C ASP A 70 -20.77 12.96 -17.71
N VAL A 71 -20.87 12.77 -16.39
CA VAL A 71 -20.17 11.71 -15.65
C VAL A 71 -21.19 10.68 -15.17
N ASN A 72 -20.91 9.40 -15.44
CA ASN A 72 -21.72 8.29 -14.97
C ASN A 72 -20.97 7.53 -13.87
N LEU A 73 -21.05 8.03 -12.63
CA LEU A 73 -20.43 7.39 -11.46
C LEU A 73 -21.27 6.19 -11.01
N THR A 74 -20.66 4.99 -10.98
CA THR A 74 -21.38 3.72 -10.77
C THR A 74 -20.94 2.96 -9.53
N ALA A 75 -19.74 3.21 -9.01
CA ALA A 75 -19.22 2.53 -7.84
C ALA A 75 -18.20 3.40 -7.09
N LEU A 76 -18.10 3.17 -5.79
CA LEU A 76 -17.17 3.81 -4.89
C LEU A 76 -16.29 2.77 -4.20
N PHE A 77 -15.03 3.11 -3.92
CA PHE A 77 -14.06 2.22 -3.30
C PHE A 77 -13.34 2.98 -2.18
N GLY A 78 -13.46 2.48 -0.95
CA GLY A 78 -12.81 3.06 0.23
C GLY A 78 -11.55 2.28 0.63
N PRO A 79 -10.41 2.94 0.90
CA PRO A 79 -9.19 2.30 1.41
C PRO A 79 -9.32 2.03 2.94
N GLU A 80 -8.17 1.90 3.62
CA GLU A 80 -8.08 1.99 5.09
C GLU A 80 -8.80 3.25 5.61
N HIS A 81 -9.46 3.12 6.77
CA HIS A 81 -10.38 4.12 7.38
C HIS A 81 -11.72 4.29 6.65
N GLY A 82 -11.92 3.62 5.50
CA GLY A 82 -13.15 3.68 4.72
C GLY A 82 -13.34 4.99 3.96
N ILE A 83 -14.42 5.06 3.18
CA ILE A 83 -14.67 6.21 2.29
C ILE A 83 -15.07 7.50 3.04
N ARG A 84 -15.59 7.36 4.27
CA ARG A 84 -15.95 8.49 5.15
C ARG A 84 -14.90 8.79 6.22
N GLY A 85 -13.82 7.99 6.30
CA GLY A 85 -12.71 8.19 7.23
C GLY A 85 -13.12 8.11 8.70
N ASP A 86 -14.14 7.32 9.02
CA ASP A 86 -14.80 7.25 10.32
C ASP A 86 -14.37 6.05 11.18
N GLN A 87 -13.32 5.35 10.77
CA GLN A 87 -12.78 4.17 11.47
C GLN A 87 -11.28 4.32 11.82
N GLU A 88 -10.83 3.64 12.88
CA GLU A 88 -9.43 3.67 13.31
C GLU A 88 -8.51 2.89 12.35
N ALA A 89 -7.19 3.11 12.48
CA ALA A 89 -6.21 2.33 11.73
C ALA A 89 -6.32 0.84 12.08
N GLY A 90 -6.22 -0.05 11.09
CA GLY A 90 -6.40 -1.49 11.34
C GLY A 90 -7.85 -1.98 11.39
N GLU A 91 -8.86 -1.10 11.41
CA GLU A 91 -10.27 -1.52 11.48
C GLU A 91 -10.86 -1.80 10.09
N TYR A 92 -11.57 -2.93 9.96
CA TYR A 92 -12.22 -3.33 8.71
C TYR A 92 -13.61 -2.69 8.57
N VAL A 93 -13.87 -2.11 7.39
CA VAL A 93 -15.18 -1.57 7.00
C VAL A 93 -15.84 -2.54 6.02
N GLU A 94 -17.07 -2.97 6.28
CA GLU A 94 -17.82 -3.78 5.33
C GLU A 94 -18.30 -2.96 4.12
N SER A 95 -18.54 -3.63 2.99
CA SER A 95 -19.14 -2.99 1.81
C SER A 95 -20.61 -2.64 2.05
N TYR A 96 -21.08 -1.51 1.54
CA TYR A 96 -22.44 -0.99 1.81
C TYR A 96 -22.98 -0.16 0.64
N ILE A 97 -24.21 0.38 0.77
CA ILE A 97 -24.78 1.33 -0.19
C ILE A 97 -24.72 2.74 0.41
N ASP A 98 -24.06 3.67 -0.29
CA ASP A 98 -23.98 5.06 0.14
C ASP A 98 -25.36 5.71 0.17
N GLU A 99 -25.78 6.19 1.34
CA GLU A 99 -27.14 6.71 1.54
C GLU A 99 -27.45 7.94 0.66
N LYS A 100 -26.45 8.76 0.38
CA LYS A 100 -26.62 10.02 -0.36
C LYS A 100 -26.73 9.80 -1.85
N THR A 101 -25.88 8.93 -2.40
CA THR A 101 -25.77 8.70 -3.86
C THR A 101 -26.53 7.47 -4.33
N GLY A 102 -26.84 6.53 -3.43
CA GLY A 102 -27.41 5.21 -3.76
C GLY A 102 -26.41 4.26 -4.42
N LEU A 103 -25.12 4.59 -4.44
CA LEU A 103 -24.08 3.80 -5.09
C LEU A 103 -23.50 2.72 -4.16
N PRO A 104 -23.04 1.58 -4.70
CA PRO A 104 -22.27 0.62 -3.92
C PRO A 104 -20.92 1.22 -3.52
N VAL A 105 -20.55 1.01 -2.26
CA VAL A 105 -19.24 1.29 -1.68
C VAL A 105 -18.57 -0.05 -1.36
N TYR A 106 -17.44 -0.30 -2.00
CA TYR A 106 -16.59 -1.47 -1.76
C TYR A 106 -15.42 -1.11 -0.85
N SER A 107 -15.11 -2.00 0.09
CA SER A 107 -13.95 -1.85 0.97
C SER A 107 -12.72 -2.48 0.32
N LEU A 108 -11.63 -1.72 0.28
CA LEU A 108 -10.31 -2.14 -0.19
C LEU A 108 -9.32 -2.30 0.98
N TYR A 109 -9.82 -2.78 2.11
CA TYR A 109 -9.04 -3.05 3.32
C TYR A 109 -9.49 -4.37 3.97
N GLY A 110 -8.61 -5.04 4.71
CA GLY A 110 -8.92 -6.29 5.41
C GLY A 110 -8.85 -7.53 4.50
N PRO A 111 -9.96 -8.23 4.21
CA PRO A 111 -9.95 -9.42 3.35
C PRO A 111 -9.74 -9.10 1.86
N THR A 112 -9.86 -7.84 1.43
CA THR A 112 -9.79 -7.47 0.02
C THR A 112 -9.06 -6.14 -0.13
N TRP A 113 -7.83 -6.17 -0.62
CA TRP A 113 -7.00 -4.97 -0.86
C TRP A 113 -6.97 -4.56 -2.34
N LYS A 114 -7.10 -5.56 -3.21
CA LYS A 114 -7.18 -5.43 -4.66
C LYS A 114 -8.65 -5.49 -5.10
N PRO A 115 -9.16 -4.54 -5.91
CA PRO A 115 -10.50 -4.65 -6.46
C PRO A 115 -10.68 -5.97 -7.22
N THR A 116 -11.79 -6.67 -6.99
CA THR A 116 -12.09 -7.93 -7.69
C THR A 116 -12.81 -7.67 -9.02
N GLU A 117 -12.82 -8.66 -9.92
CA GLU A 117 -13.56 -8.59 -11.19
C GLU A 117 -15.05 -8.24 -10.96
N GLU A 118 -15.67 -8.85 -9.95
CA GLU A 118 -17.07 -8.61 -9.59
C GLU A 118 -17.34 -7.18 -9.13
N MET A 119 -16.41 -6.57 -8.39
CA MET A 119 -16.52 -5.16 -8.01
C MET A 119 -16.39 -4.24 -9.24
N LEU A 120 -15.60 -4.65 -10.24
CA LEU A 120 -15.31 -3.87 -11.45
C LEU A 120 -16.24 -4.15 -12.64
N LYS A 121 -17.20 -5.07 -12.53
CA LYS A 121 -18.11 -5.43 -13.64
C LYS A 121 -18.88 -4.24 -14.22
N ASN A 122 -19.19 -3.26 -13.36
CA ASN A 122 -19.92 -2.05 -13.69
C ASN A 122 -19.02 -0.81 -13.83
N VAL A 123 -17.71 -1.02 -14.02
CA VAL A 123 -16.71 0.02 -14.15
C VAL A 123 -15.93 -0.18 -15.44
N ASP A 124 -15.81 0.89 -16.23
CA ASP A 124 -14.96 0.95 -17.43
C ASP A 124 -13.65 1.68 -17.11
N VAL A 125 -13.73 2.71 -16.27
CA VAL A 125 -12.58 3.53 -15.84
C VAL A 125 -12.59 3.74 -14.33
N LEU A 126 -11.46 3.47 -13.69
CA LEU A 126 -11.21 3.79 -12.29
C LEU A 126 -10.57 5.16 -12.16
N LEU A 127 -11.09 6.00 -11.28
CA LEU A 127 -10.43 7.23 -10.83
C LEU A 127 -9.79 6.99 -9.47
N PHE A 128 -8.57 7.44 -9.27
CA PHE A 128 -7.92 7.48 -7.96
C PHE A 128 -7.76 8.94 -7.51
N ASP A 129 -8.36 9.30 -6.37
CA ASP A 129 -8.29 10.66 -5.82
C ASP A 129 -8.20 10.64 -4.28
N ILE A 130 -6.98 10.51 -3.78
CA ILE A 130 -6.66 10.47 -2.35
C ILE A 130 -5.39 11.30 -2.09
N GLN A 131 -5.41 12.10 -1.03
CA GLN A 131 -4.24 12.78 -0.49
C GLN A 131 -3.40 11.80 0.34
N ASP A 132 -2.22 11.48 -0.18
CA ASP A 132 -1.16 10.75 0.52
C ASP A 132 -0.27 11.68 1.38
N ILE A 133 0.65 11.13 2.19
CA ILE A 133 1.57 11.93 3.02
C ILE A 133 3.06 11.84 2.65
N GLY A 134 3.44 11.09 1.62
CA GLY A 134 4.80 11.05 1.11
C GLY A 134 5.72 10.02 1.80
N SER A 135 5.14 9.04 2.50
CA SER A 135 5.84 8.03 3.29
C SER A 135 5.55 6.61 2.81
N ASN A 136 6.55 5.72 2.79
CA ASN A 136 6.41 4.32 2.36
C ASN A 136 5.67 3.39 3.37
N VAL A 137 5.25 3.90 4.51
CA VAL A 137 4.44 3.15 5.49
C VAL A 137 3.01 3.65 5.54
N TYR A 138 2.68 4.70 4.77
CA TYR A 138 1.32 5.16 4.62
C TYR A 138 0.59 4.38 3.51
N THR A 139 -0.54 3.76 3.87
CA THR A 139 -1.08 2.62 3.10
C THR A 139 -1.76 3.00 1.77
N TYR A 140 -2.12 4.27 1.58
CA TYR A 140 -2.93 4.72 0.43
C TYR A 140 -2.24 4.57 -0.92
N VAL A 141 -0.91 4.73 -0.99
CA VAL A 141 -0.16 4.50 -2.24
C VAL A 141 -0.18 3.02 -2.63
N TYR A 142 -0.29 2.10 -1.67
CA TYR A 142 -0.41 0.68 -1.94
C TYR A 142 -1.81 0.30 -2.43
N THR A 143 -2.86 0.99 -1.95
CA THR A 143 -4.20 0.87 -2.57
C THR A 143 -4.16 1.26 -4.05
N LEU A 144 -3.42 2.32 -4.41
CA LEU A 144 -3.21 2.70 -5.82
C LEU A 144 -2.49 1.58 -6.58
N GLY A 145 -1.41 1.04 -6.03
CA GLY A 145 -0.69 -0.09 -6.61
C GLY A 145 -1.61 -1.29 -6.89
N PHE A 146 -2.38 -1.75 -5.91
CA PHE A 146 -3.34 -2.85 -6.11
C PHE A 146 -4.46 -2.52 -7.11
N ALA A 147 -4.93 -1.27 -7.14
CA ALA A 147 -5.89 -0.85 -8.16
C ALA A 147 -5.31 -0.89 -9.57
N MET A 148 -4.01 -0.56 -9.74
CA MET A 148 -3.30 -0.71 -11.01
C MET A 148 -3.22 -2.17 -11.44
N GLU A 149 -2.96 -3.08 -10.51
CA GLU A 149 -2.91 -4.51 -10.80
C GLU A 149 -4.26 -5.05 -11.27
N ALA A 150 -5.33 -4.72 -10.54
CA ALA A 150 -6.69 -5.07 -10.95
C ALA A 150 -7.03 -4.46 -12.32
N ALA A 151 -6.58 -3.24 -12.58
CA ALA A 151 -6.79 -2.60 -13.88
C ALA A 151 -6.06 -3.33 -15.02
N ALA A 152 -4.82 -3.78 -14.80
CA ALA A 152 -4.08 -4.58 -15.77
C ALA A 152 -4.77 -5.93 -16.04
N GLU A 153 -5.12 -6.66 -14.98
CA GLU A 153 -5.73 -7.99 -15.04
C GLU A 153 -7.10 -7.94 -15.75
N PHE A 154 -7.98 -7.03 -15.31
CA PHE A 154 -9.36 -6.94 -15.76
C PHE A 154 -9.60 -5.96 -16.91
N ASP A 155 -8.52 -5.52 -17.58
CA ASP A 155 -8.55 -4.65 -18.77
C ASP A 155 -9.34 -3.35 -18.54
N LYS A 156 -9.04 -2.66 -17.44
CA LYS A 156 -9.65 -1.38 -17.06
C LYS A 156 -8.68 -0.23 -17.28
N GLU A 157 -9.23 0.93 -17.63
CA GLU A 157 -8.48 2.18 -17.61
C GLU A 157 -8.38 2.69 -16.17
N LEU A 158 -7.22 3.23 -15.81
CA LEU A 158 -6.99 3.89 -14.53
C LEU A 158 -6.53 5.33 -14.76
N ILE A 159 -7.22 6.27 -14.13
CA ILE A 159 -6.88 7.69 -14.16
C ILE A 159 -6.56 8.17 -12.74
N VAL A 160 -5.33 8.62 -12.54
CA VAL A 160 -4.90 9.21 -11.26
C VAL A 160 -5.16 10.72 -11.28
N LEU A 161 -5.96 11.19 -10.35
CA LEU A 161 -6.20 12.62 -10.12
C LEU A 161 -5.13 13.12 -9.16
N ASP A 162 -4.05 13.65 -9.73
CA ASP A 162 -2.84 13.83 -8.96
C ASP A 162 -2.97 14.91 -7.87
N ARG A 163 -2.24 14.71 -6.77
CA ARG A 163 -2.27 15.57 -5.58
C ARG A 163 -0.84 15.89 -5.09
N PRO A 164 -0.65 16.99 -4.33
CA PRO A 164 0.66 17.34 -3.81
C PRO A 164 1.21 16.23 -2.93
N ASN A 165 2.51 15.96 -3.01
CA ASN A 165 3.20 15.31 -1.89
C ASN A 165 3.37 16.38 -0.79
N PRO A 166 2.76 16.22 0.40
CA PRO A 166 2.68 17.30 1.39
C PRO A 166 4.03 17.63 2.02
N ILE A 167 4.95 16.67 2.03
CA ILE A 167 6.32 16.85 2.50
C ILE A 167 7.27 17.22 1.35
N GLY A 168 6.75 17.61 0.19
CA GLY A 168 7.53 18.05 -0.96
C GLY A 168 8.11 16.90 -1.77
N GLY A 169 8.67 17.25 -2.92
CA GLY A 169 9.24 16.32 -3.91
C GLY A 169 10.74 16.48 -4.12
N THR A 170 11.47 17.24 -3.32
CA THR A 170 12.92 17.42 -3.51
C THR A 170 13.73 16.33 -2.82
N LYS A 171 13.50 16.13 -1.52
CA LYS A 171 14.22 15.15 -0.71
C LYS A 171 13.70 13.73 -0.91
N VAL A 172 14.62 12.77 -0.78
CA VAL A 172 14.38 11.33 -0.76
C VAL A 172 15.26 10.77 0.35
N GLU A 173 14.71 9.98 1.26
CA GLU A 173 15.38 9.61 2.52
C GLU A 173 15.04 8.16 2.92
N GLY A 174 15.98 7.51 3.60
CA GLY A 174 15.85 6.14 4.12
C GLY A 174 16.22 5.05 3.13
N PRO A 175 16.38 3.80 3.62
CA PRO A 175 16.67 2.67 2.76
C PRO A 175 15.52 2.43 1.78
N VAL A 176 15.84 1.99 0.57
CA VAL A 176 14.84 1.46 -0.36
C VAL A 176 14.33 0.15 0.23
N ARG A 177 13.01 -0.01 0.32
CA ARG A 177 12.45 -1.24 0.91
C ARG A 177 13.00 -2.48 0.21
N SER A 178 13.49 -3.44 0.97
CA SER A 178 13.90 -4.76 0.48
C SER A 178 12.68 -5.61 0.08
N GLU A 179 12.79 -6.38 -1.01
CA GLU A 179 11.77 -7.34 -1.45
C GLU A 179 11.47 -8.41 -0.38
N ASP A 180 12.48 -8.78 0.42
CA ASP A 180 12.36 -9.77 1.50
C ASP A 180 11.68 -9.20 2.76
N ALA A 181 11.36 -7.90 2.80
CA ALA A 181 10.60 -7.31 3.89
C ALA A 181 9.13 -7.75 3.81
N VAL A 182 8.76 -8.69 4.68
CA VAL A 182 7.48 -9.41 4.67
C VAL A 182 6.31 -8.48 5.04
N SER A 183 5.80 -7.76 4.05
CA SER A 183 4.52 -7.02 4.14
C SER A 183 3.91 -6.81 2.75
N PHE A 184 2.61 -6.52 2.68
CA PHE A 184 1.96 -6.13 1.43
C PHE A 184 2.61 -4.89 0.79
N MET A 185 3.27 -4.07 1.61
CA MET A 185 4.00 -2.88 1.17
C MET A 185 5.32 -3.22 0.48
N GLY A 186 5.84 -4.44 0.64
CA GLY A 186 7.00 -4.98 -0.10
C GLY A 186 6.72 -5.23 -1.58
N ARG A 187 5.45 -5.16 -2.01
CA ARG A 187 5.06 -5.29 -3.42
C ARG A 187 5.48 -4.09 -4.28
N PHE A 188 5.63 -2.92 -3.65
CA PHE A 188 5.98 -1.67 -4.32
C PHE A 188 7.11 -0.98 -3.56
N LEU A 189 8.34 -1.19 -4.04
CA LEU A 189 9.56 -0.79 -3.35
C LEU A 189 9.71 0.73 -3.38
N LEU A 190 9.76 1.32 -2.19
CA LEU A 190 9.92 2.75 -1.97
C LEU A 190 10.84 3.01 -0.78
N PRO A 191 11.68 4.05 -0.83
CA PRO A 191 12.37 4.53 0.36
C PRO A 191 11.40 5.24 1.31
N VAL A 192 11.78 5.36 2.59
CA VAL A 192 10.93 5.92 3.67
C VAL A 192 10.26 7.22 3.27
N ARG A 193 11.04 8.17 2.73
CA ARG A 193 10.54 9.36 2.03
C ARG A 193 10.84 9.21 0.55
N HIS A 194 9.84 8.91 -0.26
CA HIS A 194 10.02 8.72 -1.71
C HIS A 194 10.05 10.03 -2.50
N GLY A 195 9.45 11.10 -1.97
CA GLY A 195 9.44 12.42 -2.58
C GLY A 195 8.85 12.43 -3.98
N MET A 196 7.76 11.70 -4.23
CA MET A 196 7.03 11.63 -5.50
C MET A 196 5.54 11.88 -5.26
N THR A 197 4.81 12.39 -6.26
CA THR A 197 3.34 12.44 -6.19
C THR A 197 2.73 11.05 -6.49
N VAL A 198 1.46 10.84 -6.15
CA VAL A 198 0.77 9.58 -6.46
C VAL A 198 0.69 9.31 -7.97
N GLY A 199 0.58 10.36 -8.79
CA GLY A 199 0.67 10.27 -10.24
C GLY A 199 2.05 9.83 -10.74
N GLU A 200 3.12 10.40 -10.19
CA GLU A 200 4.50 9.99 -10.51
C GLU A 200 4.78 8.54 -10.09
N LEU A 201 4.28 8.11 -8.91
CA LEU A 201 4.38 6.73 -8.43
C LEU A 201 3.65 5.75 -9.36
N ALA A 202 2.40 6.04 -9.75
CA ALA A 202 1.68 5.20 -10.69
C ALA A 202 2.40 5.10 -12.05
N THR A 203 2.92 6.22 -12.56
CA THR A 203 3.70 6.19 -13.80
C THR A 203 4.93 5.29 -13.65
N MET A 204 5.70 5.46 -12.59
CA MET A 204 6.88 4.62 -12.31
C MET A 204 6.51 3.14 -12.25
N TRP A 205 5.51 2.77 -11.44
CA TRP A 205 5.13 1.38 -11.25
C TRP A 205 4.59 0.71 -12.51
N ASN A 206 3.88 1.44 -13.37
CA ASN A 206 3.39 0.85 -14.63
C ASN A 206 4.54 0.36 -15.52
N HIS A 207 5.69 1.06 -15.48
CA HIS A 207 6.89 0.73 -16.26
C HIS A 207 7.82 -0.24 -15.53
N GLU A 208 8.24 0.09 -14.31
CA GLU A 208 9.20 -0.72 -13.53
C GLU A 208 8.66 -2.12 -13.22
N TYR A 209 7.35 -2.23 -12.97
CA TYR A 209 6.69 -3.52 -12.79
C TYR A 209 6.02 -4.03 -14.06
N SER A 210 6.30 -3.50 -15.25
CA SER A 210 5.77 -4.00 -16.53
C SER A 210 4.27 -4.36 -16.47
N MET A 211 3.44 -3.50 -15.87
CA MET A 211 2.04 -3.83 -15.61
C MET A 211 1.18 -3.79 -16.88
N GLY A 212 1.50 -2.88 -17.80
CA GLY A 212 0.74 -2.70 -19.03
C GLY A 212 -0.66 -2.14 -18.80
N VAL A 213 -0.83 -1.26 -17.80
CA VAL A 213 -2.10 -0.56 -17.51
C VAL A 213 -2.32 0.56 -18.52
N ASP A 214 -3.59 0.76 -18.95
CA ASP A 214 -4.04 2.02 -19.58
C ASP A 214 -4.10 3.10 -18.51
N LEU A 215 -2.95 3.70 -18.25
CA LEU A 215 -2.76 4.68 -17.20
C LEU A 215 -2.81 6.09 -17.77
N LYS A 216 -3.63 6.95 -17.15
CA LYS A 216 -3.57 8.40 -17.36
C LYS A 216 -3.35 9.12 -16.04
N VAL A 217 -2.57 10.18 -16.07
CA VAL A 217 -2.39 11.06 -14.91
C VAL A 217 -2.94 12.44 -15.23
N VAL A 218 -3.95 12.87 -14.48
CA VAL A 218 -4.44 14.24 -14.52
C VAL A 218 -3.50 15.09 -13.67
N LYS A 219 -2.46 15.63 -14.30
CA LYS A 219 -1.45 16.47 -13.65
C LYS A 219 -2.09 17.70 -13.00
N MET A 220 -1.63 18.02 -11.79
CA MET A 220 -1.94 19.28 -11.14
C MET A 220 -1.43 20.48 -11.96
N LYS A 221 -2.01 21.66 -11.72
CA LYS A 221 -1.44 22.93 -12.16
C LYS A 221 -0.83 23.66 -10.99
N GLY A 222 0.31 24.31 -11.21
CA GLY A 222 0.94 25.20 -10.23
C GLY A 222 1.89 24.51 -9.24
N TRP A 223 1.68 23.22 -8.91
CA TRP A 223 2.56 22.51 -7.98
C TRP A 223 4.00 22.43 -8.50
N LYS A 224 4.95 22.56 -7.56
CA LYS A 224 6.39 22.44 -7.78
C LYS A 224 6.97 21.52 -6.72
N ARG A 225 8.03 20.80 -7.07
CA ARG A 225 8.67 19.84 -6.16
C ARG A 225 9.16 20.46 -4.87
N ASN A 226 9.52 21.74 -4.86
CA ASN A 226 9.97 22.44 -3.68
C ASN A 226 8.83 23.05 -2.85
N MET A 227 7.56 22.83 -3.22
CA MET A 227 6.42 23.22 -2.40
C MET A 227 6.14 22.17 -1.34
N HIS A 228 6.00 22.60 -0.11
CA HIS A 228 5.35 21.86 0.95
C HIS A 228 3.84 22.12 0.93
N PHE A 229 3.04 21.38 1.70
CA PHE A 229 1.58 21.49 1.60
C PHE A 229 1.08 22.93 1.87
N GLU A 230 1.66 23.61 2.85
CA GLU A 230 1.32 25.00 3.18
C GLU A 230 1.51 25.98 2.00
N ASP A 231 2.49 25.73 1.13
CA ASP A 231 2.77 26.58 -0.03
C ASP A 231 1.67 26.52 -1.09
N THR A 232 0.92 25.41 -1.12
CA THR A 232 -0.09 25.12 -2.14
C THR A 232 -1.32 26.02 -2.02
N GLY A 233 -1.63 26.46 -0.79
CA GLY A 233 -2.87 27.15 -0.46
C GLY A 233 -4.13 26.28 -0.54
N LEU A 234 -3.98 24.96 -0.66
CA LEU A 234 -5.09 24.01 -0.56
C LEU A 234 -5.49 23.82 0.90
N PRO A 235 -6.77 23.53 1.19
CA PRO A 235 -7.18 23.20 2.54
C PRO A 235 -6.66 21.80 2.93
N TRP A 236 -6.12 21.67 4.14
CA TRP A 236 -5.78 20.38 4.71
C TRP A 236 -7.04 19.68 5.21
N VAL A 237 -7.29 18.48 4.69
CA VAL A 237 -8.25 17.53 5.26
C VAL A 237 -7.42 16.43 5.89
N MET A 238 -7.68 16.12 7.16
CA MET A 238 -6.96 15.06 7.87
C MET A 238 -6.97 13.77 7.06
N THR A 239 -5.79 13.21 6.82
CA THR A 239 -5.65 12.04 5.94
C THR A 239 -6.03 10.75 6.66
N SER A 240 -5.86 10.71 7.98
CA SER A 240 -6.41 9.69 8.88
C SER A 240 -6.69 10.28 10.28
N PRO A 241 -7.39 9.57 11.18
CA PRO A 241 -7.67 10.05 12.55
C PRO A 241 -6.44 10.59 13.29
N ASN A 242 -5.29 9.95 13.06
CA ASN A 242 -4.02 10.27 13.73
C ASN A 242 -3.10 11.18 12.91
N ILE A 243 -3.53 11.66 11.73
CA ILE A 243 -2.82 12.68 10.95
C ILE A 243 -3.72 13.93 10.80
N PRO A 244 -4.01 14.65 11.91
CA PRO A 244 -4.97 15.75 11.92
C PRO A 244 -4.45 17.03 11.25
N THR A 245 -3.13 17.24 11.20
CA THR A 245 -2.52 18.49 10.72
C THR A 245 -1.41 18.24 9.69
N MET A 246 -1.04 19.30 8.96
CA MET A 246 0.08 19.26 8.02
C MET A 246 1.40 18.99 8.73
N GLU A 247 1.56 19.52 9.95
CA GLU A 247 2.74 19.31 10.79
C GLU A 247 2.88 17.85 11.20
N THR A 248 1.76 17.22 11.59
CA THR A 248 1.73 15.78 11.87
C THR A 248 2.14 14.97 10.62
N ALA A 249 1.57 15.29 9.46
CA ALA A 249 1.93 14.62 8.21
C ALA A 249 3.42 14.80 7.85
N TYR A 250 4.00 15.94 8.21
CA TYR A 250 5.41 16.21 7.96
C TYR A 250 6.34 15.36 8.80
N LEU A 251 6.10 15.31 10.11
CA LEU A 251 6.96 14.59 11.04
C LEU A 251 6.78 13.08 10.98
N TYR A 252 5.61 12.60 10.52
CA TYR A 252 5.27 11.19 10.44
C TYR A 252 6.39 10.31 9.88
N ALA A 253 6.93 10.63 8.69
CA ALA A 253 7.95 9.80 8.04
C ALA A 253 9.24 9.60 8.86
N GLY A 254 9.53 10.50 9.81
CA GLY A 254 10.65 10.36 10.73
C GLY A 254 10.24 9.76 12.07
N THR A 255 9.22 10.31 12.72
CA THR A 255 8.84 9.90 14.07
C THR A 255 8.11 8.57 14.11
N GLU A 256 7.53 8.11 13.00
CA GLU A 256 6.94 6.77 12.91
C GLU A 256 8.00 5.68 13.12
N LEU A 257 9.29 5.97 12.89
CA LEU A 257 10.41 5.05 13.20
C LEU A 257 10.51 4.68 14.69
N LEU A 258 9.68 5.24 15.58
CA LEU A 258 9.58 4.84 16.98
C LEU A 258 8.48 3.79 17.21
N ASP A 259 7.54 3.60 16.28
CA ASP A 259 6.30 2.85 16.55
C ASP A 259 6.51 1.34 16.71
N ASP A 260 7.54 0.74 16.14
CA ASP A 260 7.85 -0.68 16.37
C ASP A 260 8.85 -0.90 17.51
N THR A 261 8.98 0.09 18.41
CA THR A 261 9.79 0.02 19.63
C THR A 261 8.92 0.15 20.89
N SER A 262 9.52 0.05 22.07
CA SER A 262 8.88 0.40 23.34
C SER A 262 8.46 1.88 23.43
N LEU A 263 8.93 2.76 22.55
CA LEU A 263 8.64 4.20 22.60
C LEU A 263 7.24 4.53 22.06
N THR A 264 6.65 5.65 22.50
CA THR A 264 5.40 6.18 21.95
C THR A 264 5.67 7.31 20.97
N THR A 265 4.90 7.32 19.88
CA THR A 265 4.81 8.36 18.85
C THR A 265 3.79 9.45 19.21
N GLY A 266 3.31 9.47 20.47
CA GLY A 266 2.33 10.47 20.92
C GLY A 266 0.90 10.20 20.45
N LEU A 267 0.63 9.02 19.86
CA LEU A 267 -0.72 8.52 19.68
C LEU A 267 -1.48 8.51 21.01
N GLY A 268 -2.78 8.78 20.96
CA GLY A 268 -3.59 9.00 22.16
C GLY A 268 -3.52 10.42 22.73
N THR A 269 -2.80 11.34 22.09
CA THR A 269 -2.74 12.76 22.48
C THR A 269 -3.38 13.68 21.42
N THR A 270 -3.30 15.00 21.62
CA THR A 270 -3.75 16.00 20.62
C THR A 270 -2.63 16.43 19.65
N ARG A 271 -1.48 15.79 19.73
CA ARG A 271 -0.24 16.07 18.98
C ARG A 271 0.47 14.78 18.59
N PRO A 272 -0.21 13.84 17.89
CA PRO A 272 0.43 12.61 17.41
C PRO A 272 1.59 12.96 16.48
N PHE A 273 2.65 12.16 16.52
CA PHE A 273 3.91 12.30 15.75
C PHE A 273 4.71 13.58 16.01
N GLU A 274 4.15 14.57 16.70
CA GLU A 274 4.89 15.71 17.23
C GLU A 274 5.45 15.45 18.63
N LEU A 275 4.75 14.64 19.43
CA LEU A 275 5.17 14.21 20.77
C LEU A 275 5.76 12.81 20.71
N VAL A 276 6.93 12.62 21.31
CA VAL A 276 7.58 11.31 21.43
C VAL A 276 8.09 11.10 22.85
N GLY A 277 8.04 9.86 23.37
CA GLY A 277 8.37 9.62 24.77
C GLY A 277 8.30 8.16 25.23
N ALA A 278 8.57 7.94 26.51
CA ALA A 278 8.19 6.74 27.27
C ALA A 278 8.09 7.07 28.78
N PRO A 279 7.42 6.27 29.63
CA PRO A 279 7.30 6.53 31.06
C PRO A 279 8.64 6.63 31.81
N TRP A 280 9.68 6.01 31.26
CA TRP A 280 11.02 5.94 31.84
C TRP A 280 11.99 7.00 31.30
N ILE A 281 11.53 7.88 30.39
CA ILE A 281 12.34 8.95 29.80
C ILE A 281 12.32 10.20 30.68
N ASP A 282 13.49 10.80 30.88
CA ASP A 282 13.62 12.17 31.39
C ASP A 282 13.53 13.15 30.21
N GLY A 283 12.40 13.86 30.12
CA GLY A 283 12.11 14.80 29.04
C GLY A 283 13.05 16.02 28.99
N GLU A 284 13.55 16.48 30.15
CA GLU A 284 14.51 17.60 30.19
C GLU A 284 15.86 17.15 29.65
N ALA A 285 16.36 16.00 30.13
CA ALA A 285 17.61 15.43 29.65
C ALA A 285 17.54 15.09 28.15
N LEU A 286 16.41 14.56 27.68
CA LEU A 286 16.20 14.26 26.26
C LEU A 286 16.21 15.53 25.41
N ALA A 287 15.51 16.59 25.85
CA ALA A 287 15.51 17.86 25.13
C ALA A 287 16.90 18.48 25.06
N GLU A 288 17.66 18.48 26.16
CA GLU A 288 19.04 18.98 26.17
C GLU A 288 19.95 18.19 25.22
N GLU A 289 19.85 16.86 25.22
CA GLU A 289 20.64 15.99 24.34
C GLU A 289 20.29 16.21 22.87
N MET A 290 19.00 16.16 22.52
CA MET A 290 18.56 16.33 21.13
C MET A 290 18.89 17.72 20.58
N ASN A 291 18.82 18.78 21.40
CA ASN A 291 19.26 20.11 20.98
C ASN A 291 20.79 20.24 20.83
N LYS A 292 21.61 19.38 21.46
CA LYS A 292 23.07 19.33 21.24
C LYS A 292 23.46 18.62 19.95
N ARG A 293 22.60 17.73 19.43
CA ARG A 293 22.80 17.03 18.15
C ARG A 293 22.68 17.95 16.93
N ASP A 294 22.18 19.18 17.12
CA ASP A 294 22.14 20.25 16.09
C ASP A 294 21.47 19.80 14.78
N ILE A 295 20.37 19.05 14.90
CA ILE A 295 19.61 18.53 13.75
C ILE A 295 18.98 19.72 13.00
N PRO A 296 19.31 19.96 11.72
CA PRO A 296 18.84 21.14 11.01
C PRO A 296 17.31 21.22 10.88
N GLY A 297 16.77 22.41 11.14
CA GLY A 297 15.35 22.73 10.91
C GLY A 297 14.39 22.27 12.01
N VAL A 298 14.89 21.73 13.13
CA VAL A 298 14.08 21.34 14.29
C VAL A 298 14.65 21.87 15.61
N ASN A 299 13.76 22.06 16.58
CA ASN A 299 14.11 22.22 17.99
C ASN A 299 13.30 21.25 18.84
N PHE A 300 13.84 20.91 20.01
CA PHE A 300 13.20 19.99 20.94
C PHE A 300 12.82 20.69 22.23
N ARG A 301 11.58 20.48 22.67
CA ARG A 301 11.08 20.99 23.94
C ARG A 301 10.65 19.83 24.82
N SER A 302 11.14 19.78 26.05
CA SER A 302 10.67 18.83 27.07
C SER A 302 9.14 18.82 27.16
N ALA A 303 8.56 17.64 27.21
CA ALA A 303 7.12 17.42 27.29
C ALA A 303 6.77 16.27 28.22
N TYR A 304 5.65 16.43 28.93
CA TYR A 304 5.05 15.39 29.75
C TYR A 304 3.58 15.28 29.38
N PHE A 305 3.12 14.07 29.10
CA PHE A 305 1.78 13.84 28.58
C PHE A 305 1.24 12.46 29.01
N THR A 306 -0.07 12.28 28.94
CA THR A 306 -0.74 11.02 29.27
C THR A 306 -1.64 10.62 28.09
N PRO A 307 -1.26 9.59 27.33
CA PRO A 307 -2.08 9.08 26.22
C PRO A 307 -3.47 8.60 26.69
N MET A 308 -4.51 8.89 25.91
CA MET A 308 -5.88 8.43 26.14
C MET A 308 -6.18 7.05 25.53
N PHE A 309 -5.37 6.62 24.57
CA PHE A 309 -5.37 5.29 23.95
C PHE A 309 -3.95 4.96 23.45
N GLY A 310 -3.76 3.76 22.89
CA GLY A 310 -2.45 3.33 22.39
C GLY A 310 -1.45 2.98 23.50
N LYS A 311 -0.16 3.03 23.17
CA LYS A 311 0.93 2.76 24.11
C LYS A 311 0.88 3.68 25.32
N TYR A 312 1.12 3.11 26.51
CA TYR A 312 1.14 3.84 27.78
C TYR A 312 -0.17 4.59 28.12
N LYS A 313 -1.31 4.08 27.64
CA LYS A 313 -2.63 4.61 27.96
C LYS A 313 -2.81 4.81 29.46
N GLY A 314 -3.09 6.05 29.86
CA GLY A 314 -3.33 6.42 31.26
C GLY A 314 -2.07 6.56 32.13
N GLU A 315 -0.88 6.35 31.56
CA GLU A 315 0.40 6.51 32.25
C GLU A 315 1.02 7.88 31.92
N LEU A 316 1.79 8.44 32.85
CA LEU A 316 2.55 9.67 32.60
C LEU A 316 3.79 9.32 31.77
N VAL A 317 3.91 9.93 30.60
CA VAL A 317 5.04 9.81 29.69
C VAL A 317 5.91 11.06 29.81
N GLY A 318 7.22 10.88 29.94
CA GLY A 318 8.22 11.92 29.72
C GLY A 318 8.79 11.82 28.31
N GLY A 319 9.20 12.96 27.74
CA GLY A 319 9.74 12.98 26.39
C GLY A 319 9.90 14.40 25.84
N VAL A 320 9.77 14.55 24.53
CA VAL A 320 9.90 15.83 23.84
C VAL A 320 8.77 16.07 22.85
N GLN A 321 8.48 17.36 22.61
CA GLN A 321 7.81 17.81 21.40
C GLN A 321 8.87 18.22 20.37
N VAL A 322 8.73 17.72 19.15
CA VAL A 322 9.52 18.16 17.99
C VAL A 322 8.85 19.40 17.41
N HIS A 323 9.57 20.52 17.41
CA HIS A 323 9.13 21.77 16.78
C HIS A 323 9.90 21.97 15.47
N MET A 324 9.17 22.14 14.36
CA MET A 324 9.78 22.45 13.07
C MET A 324 10.01 23.96 12.94
N ASP A 325 11.26 24.35 12.69
CA ASP A 325 11.66 25.73 12.40
C ASP A 325 11.73 25.99 10.88
N ASP A 326 12.35 25.06 10.15
CA ASP A 326 12.48 25.10 8.70
C ASP A 326 12.33 23.67 8.14
N PRO A 327 11.11 23.27 7.76
CA PRO A 327 10.83 21.94 7.22
C PRO A 327 11.77 21.54 6.07
N SER A 328 12.20 22.49 5.25
CA SER A 328 13.04 22.23 4.07
C SER A 328 14.44 21.71 4.42
N GLN A 329 14.93 21.95 5.64
CA GLN A 329 16.24 21.52 6.10
C GLN A 329 16.21 20.15 6.79
N ILE A 330 15.06 19.70 7.29
CA ILE A 330 14.92 18.48 8.08
C ILE A 330 15.17 17.24 7.22
N ASP A 331 16.10 16.39 7.63
CA ASP A 331 16.19 15.00 7.21
C ASP A 331 15.34 14.16 8.19
N LEU A 332 14.21 13.65 7.73
CA LEU A 332 13.20 13.04 8.59
C LEU A 332 13.66 11.68 9.10
N VAL A 333 14.35 10.91 8.26
CA VAL A 333 14.87 9.60 8.67
C VAL A 333 16.00 9.79 9.68
N ALA A 334 16.92 10.74 9.46
CA ALA A 334 17.94 11.08 10.45
C ALA A 334 17.31 11.53 11.79
N LEU A 335 16.29 12.38 11.75
CA LEU A 335 15.54 12.80 12.94
C LEU A 335 14.99 11.60 13.72
N GLY A 336 14.31 10.68 13.04
CA GLY A 336 13.74 9.48 13.66
C GLY A 336 14.80 8.59 14.30
N LEU A 337 15.91 8.34 13.60
CA LEU A 337 17.02 7.53 14.11
C LEU A 337 17.70 8.18 15.32
N HIS A 338 17.95 9.49 15.29
CA HIS A 338 18.52 10.19 16.43
C HIS A 338 17.59 10.19 17.65
N LEU A 339 16.27 10.22 17.45
CA LEU A 339 15.30 10.08 18.54
C LEU A 339 15.35 8.67 19.15
N VAL A 340 15.32 7.62 18.30
CA VAL A 340 15.43 6.23 18.75
C VAL A 340 16.73 6.01 19.54
N ASP A 341 17.85 6.46 18.99
CA ASP A 341 19.18 6.38 19.59
C ASP A 341 19.25 7.08 20.95
N ALA A 342 18.88 8.37 21.02
CA ALA A 342 18.93 9.14 22.27
C ALA A 342 18.01 8.57 23.36
N MET A 343 16.85 8.05 22.97
CA MET A 343 15.89 7.48 23.90
C MET A 343 16.32 6.09 24.38
N ARG A 344 16.83 5.23 23.50
CA ARG A 344 17.44 3.93 23.88
C ARG A 344 18.53 4.14 24.94
N ASP A 345 19.41 5.11 24.75
CA ASP A 345 20.57 5.34 25.62
C ASP A 345 20.21 5.79 27.04
N GLN A 346 19.04 6.41 27.25
CA GLN A 346 18.58 6.74 28.59
C GLN A 346 18.24 5.50 29.42
N ASN A 347 17.73 4.44 28.79
CA ASN A 347 17.45 3.18 29.48
C ASN A 347 17.48 1.96 28.53
N PRO A 348 18.67 1.41 28.23
CA PRO A 348 18.80 0.26 27.33
C PRO A 348 18.09 -1.00 27.84
N GLU A 349 17.87 -1.13 29.15
CA GLU A 349 17.15 -2.27 29.74
C GLU A 349 15.65 -2.23 29.48
N GLN A 350 15.07 -1.04 29.29
CA GLN A 350 13.64 -0.87 28.97
C GLN A 350 13.36 -0.64 27.49
N PHE A 351 14.40 -0.42 26.68
CA PHE A 351 14.24 -0.30 25.25
C PHE A 351 14.02 -1.68 24.61
N GLU A 352 12.82 -1.89 24.10
CA GLU A 352 12.48 -3.05 23.28
C GLU A 352 12.24 -2.64 21.83
N MET A 353 12.61 -3.50 20.88
CA MET A 353 12.31 -3.36 19.47
C MET A 353 11.66 -4.66 18.98
N THR A 354 10.54 -4.53 18.26
CA THR A 354 9.82 -5.69 17.72
C THR A 354 10.42 -6.11 16.37
N PRO A 355 10.27 -7.39 15.97
CA PRO A 355 10.69 -7.83 14.63
C PRO A 355 10.01 -7.06 13.48
N SER A 356 8.85 -6.46 13.73
CA SER A 356 8.10 -5.65 12.77
C SER A 356 8.88 -4.41 12.30
N TYR A 357 9.84 -3.93 13.09
CA TYR A 357 10.65 -2.75 12.78
C TYR A 357 11.31 -2.83 11.41
N THR A 358 11.71 -4.03 10.97
CA THR A 358 12.21 -4.29 9.62
C THR A 358 11.25 -3.80 8.53
N ASN A 359 9.95 -4.01 8.70
CA ASN A 359 8.94 -3.58 7.73
C ASN A 359 8.74 -2.06 7.75
N LEU A 360 8.82 -1.47 8.95
CA LEU A 360 8.70 -0.04 9.18
C LEU A 360 9.84 0.73 8.52
N ILE A 361 11.10 0.37 8.80
CA ILE A 361 12.26 1.01 8.17
C ILE A 361 12.46 0.56 6.72
N GLY A 362 12.07 -0.68 6.39
CA GLY A 362 12.22 -1.28 5.07
C GLY A 362 13.55 -2.02 4.84
N ASP A 363 14.35 -2.23 5.89
CA ASP A 363 15.69 -2.83 5.82
C ASP A 363 15.94 -3.82 6.96
N HIS A 364 16.56 -4.97 6.64
CA HIS A 364 16.84 -6.05 7.60
C HIS A 364 18.11 -5.83 8.44
N GLY A 365 19.05 -5.03 7.94
CA GLY A 365 20.30 -4.70 8.61
C GLY A 365 20.12 -3.62 9.68
N VAL A 366 19.32 -2.58 9.40
CA VAL A 366 19.14 -1.43 10.28
C VAL A 366 18.73 -1.78 11.71
N PRO A 367 17.75 -2.67 11.97
CA PRO A 367 17.40 -3.07 13.34
C PRO A 367 18.61 -3.59 14.13
N ASN A 368 19.47 -4.40 13.50
CA ASN A 368 20.66 -4.94 14.14
C ASN A 368 21.69 -3.83 14.43
N MET A 369 21.85 -2.87 13.53
CA MET A 369 22.76 -1.73 13.75
C MET A 369 22.29 -0.87 14.93
N ILE A 370 20.98 -0.60 15.03
CA ILE A 370 20.39 0.13 16.17
C ILE A 370 20.62 -0.65 17.47
N MET A 371 20.35 -1.96 17.49
CA MET A 371 20.52 -2.78 18.69
C MET A 371 21.99 -2.95 19.12
N ASN A 372 22.93 -2.79 18.19
CA ASN A 372 24.37 -2.84 18.45
C ASN A 372 24.99 -1.48 18.79
N ASP A 373 24.17 -0.44 18.97
CA ASP A 373 24.64 0.92 19.31
C ASP A 373 25.61 1.49 18.25
N GLU A 374 25.34 1.20 16.97
CA GLU A 374 26.08 1.79 15.86
C GLU A 374 25.69 3.28 15.69
N PRO A 375 26.66 4.19 15.43
CA PRO A 375 26.37 5.59 15.15
C PRO A 375 25.34 5.79 14.03
N VAL A 376 24.41 6.73 14.22
CA VAL A 376 23.35 7.05 13.24
C VAL A 376 23.91 7.33 11.86
N GLU A 377 25.08 7.98 11.77
CA GLU A 377 25.74 8.28 10.49
C GLU A 377 26.18 7.00 9.75
N LEU A 378 26.65 5.97 10.47
CA LEU A 378 27.00 4.68 9.87
C LEU A 378 25.75 3.92 9.42
N ILE A 379 24.66 4.03 10.20
CA ILE A 379 23.37 3.48 9.82
C ILE A 379 22.92 4.10 8.50
N MET A 380 22.94 5.44 8.39
CA MET A 380 22.55 6.17 7.18
C MET A 380 23.44 5.88 5.97
N GLU A 381 24.73 5.67 6.18
CA GLU A 381 25.65 5.32 5.10
C GLU A 381 25.34 3.93 4.50
N SER A 382 24.71 3.03 5.27
CA SER A 382 24.52 1.63 4.87
C SER A 382 23.62 1.44 3.64
N TRP A 383 22.65 2.33 3.41
CA TRP A 383 21.74 2.29 2.26
C TRP A 383 22.00 3.38 1.22
N LYS A 384 23.03 4.20 1.41
CA LYS A 384 23.24 5.41 0.61
C LYS A 384 23.40 5.11 -0.88
N ASP A 385 24.22 4.12 -1.21
CA ASP A 385 24.50 3.74 -2.61
C ASP A 385 23.25 3.19 -3.33
N GLU A 386 22.44 2.41 -2.62
CA GLU A 386 21.19 1.87 -3.14
C GLU A 386 20.17 2.99 -3.37
N LEU A 387 20.02 3.88 -2.38
CA LEU A 387 19.13 5.04 -2.50
C LEU A 387 19.54 5.96 -3.65
N ASP A 388 20.83 6.27 -3.77
CA ASP A 388 21.35 7.11 -4.85
C ASP A 388 21.09 6.46 -6.22
N THR A 389 21.28 5.13 -6.33
CA THR A 389 20.98 4.36 -7.55
C THR A 389 19.48 4.40 -7.89
N TRP A 390 18.60 4.15 -6.92
CA TRP A 390 17.15 4.22 -7.12
C TRP A 390 16.73 5.63 -7.55
N VAL A 391 17.31 6.67 -6.95
CA VAL A 391 17.03 8.05 -7.33
C VAL A 391 17.43 8.33 -8.77
N THR A 392 18.64 7.96 -9.20
CA THR A 392 19.14 8.30 -10.54
C THR A 392 18.57 7.43 -11.65
N GLU A 393 18.51 6.13 -11.43
CA GLU A 393 18.14 5.15 -12.45
C GLU A 393 16.63 4.92 -12.53
N VAL A 394 15.89 5.09 -11.41
CA VAL A 394 14.45 4.83 -11.35
C VAL A 394 13.66 6.13 -11.23
N ARG A 395 13.61 6.75 -10.03
CA ARG A 395 12.72 7.89 -9.74
C ARG A 395 12.84 9.02 -10.74
N ASN A 396 14.07 9.43 -11.06
CA ASN A 396 14.32 10.60 -11.90
C ASN A 396 13.83 10.41 -13.35
N GLN A 397 13.50 9.18 -13.76
CA GLN A 397 12.92 8.90 -15.08
C GLN A 397 11.44 9.28 -15.17
N TYR A 398 10.73 9.41 -14.05
CA TYR A 398 9.26 9.48 -13.99
C TYR A 398 8.70 10.80 -13.44
N LEU A 399 9.54 11.82 -13.28
CA LEU A 399 9.12 13.08 -12.66
C LEU A 399 8.24 13.92 -13.60
N LEU A 400 7.03 14.25 -13.15
CA LEU A 400 6.03 15.02 -13.88
C LEU A 400 6.17 16.54 -13.62
N TYR A 401 6.73 16.93 -12.47
CA TYR A 401 6.76 18.32 -12.02
C TYR A 401 8.18 18.84 -11.82
N ASN A 402 8.37 20.13 -12.06
CA ASN A 402 9.65 20.83 -11.89
C ASN A 402 9.74 21.50 -10.50
N PRO A 403 10.91 21.99 -10.06
CA PRO A 403 12.23 21.85 -10.68
C PRO A 403 12.69 20.39 -10.74
N TYR A 404 13.30 19.98 -11.84
CA TYR A 404 13.87 18.63 -11.95
C TYR A 404 15.25 18.58 -11.30
N PRO A 405 15.63 17.46 -10.64
CA PRO A 405 17.01 17.24 -10.18
C PRO A 405 18.03 17.43 -11.30
N SER A 406 19.28 17.73 -10.93
CA SER A 406 20.36 17.90 -11.91
C SER A 406 20.49 16.65 -12.80
N GLY A 407 20.51 16.84 -14.12
CA GLY A 407 20.56 15.75 -15.10
C GLY A 407 19.20 15.10 -15.42
N ALA A 408 18.21 15.20 -14.54
CA ALA A 408 16.88 14.66 -14.78
C ALA A 408 16.12 15.51 -15.82
N GLN A 409 15.25 14.85 -16.59
CA GLN A 409 14.38 15.49 -17.58
C GLN A 409 12.92 15.28 -17.17
N PRO A 410 11.99 16.15 -17.64
CA PRO A 410 10.57 15.85 -17.51
C PRO A 410 10.25 14.48 -18.08
N TYR A 411 9.45 13.70 -17.37
CA TYR A 411 8.85 12.50 -17.92
C TYR A 411 8.15 12.83 -19.24
N LYS A 412 8.39 11.98 -20.23
CA LYS A 412 7.70 12.00 -21.51
C LYS A 412 6.91 10.71 -21.59
N GLU A 413 5.67 10.80 -22.03
CA GLU A 413 4.83 9.62 -22.24
C GLU A 413 5.57 8.60 -23.12
N LYS A 414 5.62 7.37 -22.62
CA LYS A 414 6.18 6.20 -23.29
C LYS A 414 5.07 5.16 -23.35
N GLY A 415 5.03 4.36 -24.42
CA GLY A 415 4.15 3.21 -24.41
C GLY A 415 4.58 2.21 -23.34
N SER A 416 3.63 1.40 -22.90
CA SER A 416 3.80 0.37 -21.89
C SER A 416 3.52 -1.00 -22.50
N LEU A 417 4.23 -2.01 -22.02
CA LEU A 417 3.94 -3.41 -22.28
C LEU A 417 3.89 -4.13 -20.94
N GLY A 418 3.02 -5.10 -20.81
CA GLY A 418 2.92 -5.93 -19.62
C GLY A 418 2.62 -7.38 -19.95
N ILE A 419 3.01 -8.24 -19.02
CA ILE A 419 2.82 -9.68 -19.06
C ILE A 419 1.92 -10.05 -17.88
N LEU A 420 0.84 -10.78 -18.18
CA LEU A 420 -0.08 -11.36 -17.20
C LEU A 420 0.08 -12.89 -17.17
N PRO A 421 -0.11 -13.54 -16.01
CA PRO A 421 -0.45 -12.93 -14.71
C PRO A 421 0.70 -12.08 -14.14
N LEU A 422 0.36 -11.13 -13.25
CA LEU A 422 1.35 -10.24 -12.64
C LEU A 422 2.25 -10.99 -11.65
N ASP A 423 1.66 -11.91 -10.89
CA ASP A 423 2.36 -12.89 -10.08
C ASP A 423 2.53 -14.17 -10.90
N LEU A 424 3.77 -14.47 -11.31
CA LEU A 424 4.08 -15.64 -12.12
C LEU A 424 4.85 -16.67 -11.29
N THR A 425 4.10 -17.55 -10.63
CA THR A 425 4.65 -18.67 -9.87
C THR A 425 4.18 -19.99 -10.46
N ALA A 426 5.07 -20.98 -10.57
CA ALA A 426 4.74 -22.28 -11.15
C ALA A 426 5.50 -23.41 -10.43
N ALA A 427 5.01 -24.65 -10.53
CA ALA A 427 5.77 -25.83 -10.16
C ALA A 427 6.56 -26.42 -11.34
N PRO A 428 7.68 -27.13 -11.11
CA PRO A 428 8.35 -27.90 -12.16
C PRO A 428 7.37 -28.81 -12.91
N GLY A 429 7.29 -28.65 -14.24
CA GLY A 429 6.37 -29.38 -15.11
C GLY A 429 5.02 -28.69 -15.36
N GLU A 430 4.69 -27.65 -14.59
CA GLU A 430 3.49 -26.83 -14.79
C GLU A 430 3.61 -25.94 -16.03
N SER A 431 2.48 -25.55 -16.60
CA SER A 431 2.42 -24.56 -17.67
C SER A 431 1.43 -23.45 -17.34
N VAL A 432 1.81 -22.20 -17.63
CA VAL A 432 1.01 -21.00 -17.35
C VAL A 432 0.79 -20.22 -18.64
N ASP A 433 -0.47 -19.93 -18.97
CA ASP A 433 -0.82 -19.06 -20.09
C ASP A 433 -0.39 -17.62 -19.81
N LEU A 434 0.39 -17.05 -20.73
CA LEU A 434 0.82 -15.66 -20.66
C LEU A 434 0.02 -14.79 -21.62
N THR A 435 -0.49 -13.68 -21.10
CA THR A 435 -1.13 -12.64 -21.93
C THR A 435 -0.25 -11.40 -21.95
N VAL A 436 0.11 -10.94 -23.15
CA VAL A 436 0.80 -9.66 -23.32
C VAL A 436 -0.21 -8.59 -23.70
N ARG A 437 -0.19 -7.46 -22.98
CA ARG A 437 -1.00 -6.27 -23.26
C ARG A 437 -0.09 -5.05 -23.26
N GLY A 438 -0.53 -3.99 -23.93
CA GLY A 438 0.24 -2.76 -23.93
C GLY A 438 -0.48 -1.63 -24.62
N TYR A 439 0.05 -0.43 -24.42
CA TYR A 439 -0.48 0.83 -24.92
C TYR A 439 0.68 1.61 -25.54
N ASP A 440 0.43 2.34 -26.62
CA ASP A 440 1.44 3.24 -27.16
C ASP A 440 1.57 4.52 -26.33
N LYS A 441 2.53 5.37 -26.70
CA LYS A 441 2.80 6.65 -26.02
C LYS A 441 1.63 7.65 -26.03
N ASP A 442 0.64 7.44 -26.90
CA ASP A 442 -0.54 8.30 -27.02
C ASP A 442 -1.74 7.72 -26.24
N GLY A 443 -1.56 6.57 -25.57
CA GLY A 443 -2.56 5.88 -24.79
C GLY A 443 -3.47 4.97 -25.62
N GLU A 444 -3.10 4.67 -26.87
CA GLU A 444 -3.88 3.78 -27.72
C GLU A 444 -3.46 2.31 -27.51
N LYS A 445 -4.44 1.42 -27.36
CA LYS A 445 -4.20 0.00 -27.12
C LYS A 445 -3.46 -0.64 -28.31
N LEU A 446 -2.34 -1.30 -28.02
CA LEU A 446 -1.55 -2.01 -29.01
C LEU A 446 -2.32 -3.23 -29.54
N LYS A 447 -2.40 -3.36 -30.86
CA LYS A 447 -2.95 -4.55 -31.53
C LYS A 447 -1.87 -5.62 -31.64
N ILE A 448 -1.65 -6.33 -30.54
CA ILE A 448 -0.59 -7.33 -30.42
C ILE A 448 -0.95 -8.58 -31.24
N ASP A 449 -0.01 -9.01 -32.08
CA ASP A 449 -0.05 -10.29 -32.80
C ASP A 449 0.84 -11.26 -32.03
N PRO A 450 0.28 -12.29 -31.35
CA PRO A 450 1.06 -13.18 -30.50
C PRO A 450 2.23 -13.88 -31.21
N SER A 451 2.13 -14.09 -32.53
CA SER A 451 3.18 -14.72 -33.33
C SER A 451 4.44 -13.86 -33.52
N LYS A 452 4.34 -12.56 -33.20
CA LYS A 452 5.45 -11.60 -33.31
C LYS A 452 6.08 -11.24 -31.98
N ILE A 453 5.63 -11.84 -30.88
CA ILE A 453 6.23 -11.62 -29.56
C ILE A 453 7.53 -12.43 -29.51
N GLU A 454 8.62 -11.75 -29.21
CA GLU A 454 9.90 -12.38 -28.92
C GLU A 454 9.98 -12.64 -27.42
N TRP A 455 10.15 -13.90 -27.05
CA TRP A 455 10.24 -14.33 -25.66
C TRP A 455 11.67 -14.71 -25.30
N SER A 456 12.10 -14.34 -24.09
CA SER A 456 13.27 -14.92 -23.45
C SER A 456 12.97 -15.30 -21.99
N VAL A 457 13.65 -16.33 -21.51
CA VAL A 457 13.56 -16.80 -20.12
C VAL A 457 14.98 -16.90 -19.59
N SER A 458 15.24 -16.34 -18.40
CA SER A 458 16.55 -16.42 -17.74
C SER A 458 16.64 -17.62 -16.79
N ASP A 459 17.86 -17.92 -16.33
CA ASP A 459 18.13 -18.84 -15.22
C ASP A 459 17.68 -20.30 -15.40
N ASP A 460 17.45 -20.73 -16.65
CA ASP A 460 17.08 -22.11 -17.04
C ASP A 460 15.83 -22.64 -16.31
N ILE A 461 14.95 -21.75 -15.84
CA ILE A 461 13.73 -22.13 -15.10
C ILE A 461 12.64 -22.72 -16.00
N GLY A 462 12.72 -22.50 -17.31
CA GLY A 462 11.71 -22.94 -18.28
C GLY A 462 11.87 -22.28 -19.64
N TYR A 463 10.81 -22.34 -20.45
CA TYR A 463 10.74 -21.66 -21.75
C TYR A 463 9.32 -21.18 -22.05
N VAL A 464 9.17 -20.20 -22.95
CA VAL A 464 7.85 -19.78 -23.43
C VAL A 464 7.63 -20.26 -24.87
N GLY A 465 6.54 -21.00 -25.10
CA GLY A 465 6.13 -21.48 -26.41
C GLY A 465 4.68 -21.12 -26.70
N ASN A 466 4.41 -20.45 -27.83
CA ASN A 466 3.05 -20.01 -28.21
C ASN A 466 2.33 -19.18 -27.12
N GLY A 467 3.07 -18.39 -26.34
CA GLY A 467 2.50 -17.61 -25.23
C GLY A 467 2.24 -18.42 -23.96
N ILE A 468 2.73 -19.65 -23.86
CA ILE A 468 2.61 -20.49 -22.66
C ILE A 468 4.01 -20.63 -22.04
N PHE A 469 4.15 -20.24 -20.78
CA PHE A 469 5.36 -20.52 -20.00
C PHE A 469 5.32 -21.98 -19.53
N HIS A 470 6.33 -22.75 -19.87
CA HIS A 470 6.52 -24.12 -19.43
C HIS A 470 7.64 -24.16 -18.38
N ALA A 471 7.27 -24.31 -17.12
CA ALA A 471 8.19 -24.38 -16.01
C ALA A 471 8.91 -25.74 -16.00
N MET A 472 10.23 -25.75 -15.80
CA MET A 472 11.07 -26.95 -15.91
C MET A 472 11.90 -27.18 -14.66
N ASN A 473 12.77 -26.23 -14.31
CA ASN A 473 13.71 -26.37 -13.21
C ASN A 473 13.34 -25.41 -12.09
N ALA A 474 13.47 -25.87 -10.84
CA ALA A 474 13.26 -25.01 -9.70
C ALA A 474 14.31 -23.88 -9.66
N GLY A 475 13.87 -22.67 -9.36
CA GLY A 475 14.70 -21.48 -9.33
C GLY A 475 13.87 -20.20 -9.47
N GLN A 476 14.54 -19.07 -9.33
CA GLN A 476 14.00 -17.75 -9.64
C GLN A 476 14.66 -17.24 -10.91
N GLY A 477 13.89 -16.59 -11.78
CA GLY A 477 14.38 -15.98 -13.00
C GLY A 477 13.36 -15.02 -13.58
N LYS A 478 13.52 -14.64 -14.84
CA LYS A 478 12.65 -13.68 -15.52
C LYS A 478 12.10 -14.22 -16.82
N VAL A 479 10.86 -13.89 -17.11
CA VAL A 479 10.25 -14.01 -18.43
C VAL A 479 10.16 -12.61 -19.04
N VAL A 480 10.74 -12.44 -20.23
CA VAL A 480 10.75 -11.17 -20.97
C VAL A 480 9.98 -11.32 -22.26
N ALA A 481 9.07 -10.38 -22.53
CA ALA A 481 8.36 -10.25 -23.79
C ALA A 481 8.82 -8.98 -24.49
N THR A 482 9.19 -9.10 -25.78
CA THR A 482 9.48 -7.95 -26.64
C THR A 482 8.53 -7.92 -27.83
N TYR A 483 7.93 -6.76 -28.08
CA TYR A 483 7.02 -6.54 -29.21
C TYR A 483 7.34 -5.20 -29.87
N GLY A 484 8.02 -5.23 -31.02
CA GLY A 484 8.53 -4.02 -31.67
C GLY A 484 9.58 -3.34 -30.79
N ASP A 485 9.35 -2.07 -30.43
CA ASP A 485 10.23 -1.28 -29.56
C ASP A 485 9.87 -1.39 -28.06
N TYR A 486 8.85 -2.18 -27.71
CA TYR A 486 8.36 -2.31 -26.34
C TYR A 486 8.85 -3.62 -25.71
N THR A 487 9.25 -3.54 -24.44
CA THR A 487 9.70 -4.69 -23.65
C THR A 487 8.98 -4.70 -22.31
N ALA A 488 8.63 -5.89 -21.84
CA ALA A 488 8.08 -6.17 -20.53
C ALA A 488 8.88 -7.30 -19.89
N SER A 489 9.09 -7.24 -18.59
CA SER A 489 9.77 -8.27 -17.81
C SER A 489 8.92 -8.67 -16.61
N ARG A 490 8.85 -9.97 -16.33
CA ARG A 490 8.22 -10.54 -15.13
C ARG A 490 9.21 -11.41 -14.39
N ASP A 491 9.34 -11.20 -13.09
CA ASP A 491 10.00 -12.16 -12.22
C ASP A 491 9.13 -13.40 -12.08
N VAL A 492 9.79 -14.56 -12.05
CA VAL A 492 9.17 -15.88 -12.03
C VAL A 492 9.81 -16.73 -10.96
N GLU A 493 8.98 -17.33 -10.13
CA GLU A 493 9.41 -18.34 -9.18
C GLU A 493 8.91 -19.72 -9.64
N VAL A 494 9.85 -20.61 -9.93
CA VAL A 494 9.58 -22.04 -10.14
C VAL A 494 9.99 -22.80 -8.89
N SER A 495 9.02 -23.37 -8.19
CA SER A 495 9.25 -24.09 -6.93
C SER A 495 8.21 -25.20 -6.76
N ALA A 496 8.54 -26.28 -6.06
CA ALA A 496 7.52 -27.29 -5.76
C ALA A 496 6.42 -26.66 -4.88
N THR A 497 5.16 -26.92 -5.20
CA THR A 497 4.05 -26.57 -4.32
C THR A 497 4.06 -27.56 -3.17
N GLN A 498 4.17 -27.10 -1.93
CA GLN A 498 4.13 -27.97 -0.75
C GLN A 498 2.88 -27.70 0.05
N VAL A 499 2.13 -28.76 0.37
CA VAL A 499 1.08 -28.72 1.39
C VAL A 499 1.74 -29.00 2.73
N GLU A 500 1.88 -27.96 3.55
CA GLU A 500 2.63 -28.01 4.80
C GLU A 500 1.78 -28.45 5.99
N ASN A 501 0.48 -28.16 5.95
CA ASN A 501 -0.44 -28.51 7.03
C ASN A 501 -1.89 -28.62 6.53
N ILE A 502 -2.72 -29.38 7.26
CA ILE A 502 -4.17 -29.45 7.09
C ILE A 502 -4.83 -29.17 8.43
N ARG A 503 -5.50 -28.03 8.53
CA ARG A 503 -6.20 -27.58 9.74
C ARG A 503 -7.70 -27.55 9.50
N TYR A 504 -8.48 -27.65 10.59
CA TYR A 504 -9.93 -27.50 10.51
C TYR A 504 -10.51 -26.71 11.68
N GLY A 505 -11.62 -26.03 11.42
CA GLY A 505 -12.42 -25.30 12.41
C GLY A 505 -13.91 -25.52 12.19
N ILE A 506 -14.66 -25.74 13.27
CA ILE A 506 -16.11 -25.94 13.21
C ILE A 506 -16.79 -24.65 13.66
N HIS A 507 -17.55 -24.03 12.76
CA HIS A 507 -18.35 -22.83 13.02
C HIS A 507 -19.85 -23.19 13.09
N GLU A 508 -20.70 -22.24 13.45
CA GLU A 508 -22.16 -22.48 13.55
C GLU A 508 -22.80 -22.84 12.20
N ALA A 509 -22.28 -22.29 11.09
CA ALA A 509 -22.87 -22.44 9.76
C ALA A 509 -22.05 -23.29 8.78
N TYR A 510 -20.81 -23.64 9.13
CA TYR A 510 -19.91 -24.38 8.23
C TYR A 510 -18.75 -25.04 8.99
N SER A 511 -18.18 -26.07 8.38
CA SER A 511 -16.91 -26.68 8.77
C SER A 511 -15.83 -26.24 7.79
N ARG A 512 -14.85 -25.47 8.27
CA ARG A 512 -13.75 -24.93 7.47
C ARG A 512 -12.56 -25.86 7.50
N ILE A 513 -12.05 -26.20 6.33
CA ILE A 513 -10.80 -26.92 6.13
C ILE A 513 -9.79 -25.96 5.50
N VAL A 514 -8.57 -25.94 6.02
CA VAL A 514 -7.49 -25.07 5.56
C VAL A 514 -6.27 -25.91 5.23
N PHE A 515 -5.79 -25.81 4.00
CA PHE A 515 -4.51 -26.36 3.56
C PHE A 515 -3.52 -25.21 3.54
N ASP A 516 -2.51 -25.26 4.42
CA ASP A 516 -1.42 -24.30 4.42
C ASP A 516 -0.40 -24.71 3.36
N LEU A 517 0.01 -23.75 2.53
CA LEU A 517 0.91 -23.95 1.41
C LEU A 517 2.17 -23.10 1.59
N ASN A 518 3.29 -23.54 1.05
CA ASN A 518 4.50 -22.71 0.98
C ASN A 518 4.36 -21.52 0.01
N LYS A 519 3.38 -21.56 -0.90
CA LYS A 519 3.08 -20.49 -1.87
C LYS A 519 1.62 -20.47 -2.28
N THR A 520 1.20 -19.38 -2.92
CA THR A 520 -0.15 -19.24 -3.48
C THR A 520 -0.33 -20.15 -4.69
N VAL A 521 -1.48 -20.84 -4.74
CA VAL A 521 -1.80 -21.82 -5.79
C VAL A 521 -3.22 -21.58 -6.24
N ASN A 522 -3.39 -21.30 -7.54
CA ASN A 522 -4.69 -21.01 -8.14
C ASN A 522 -5.22 -22.14 -9.04
N ASN A 523 -4.41 -23.18 -9.28
CA ASN A 523 -4.69 -24.25 -10.25
C ASN A 523 -5.19 -25.56 -9.59
N PHE A 524 -5.90 -25.48 -8.46
CA PHE A 524 -6.46 -26.66 -7.80
C PHE A 524 -7.85 -27.01 -8.34
N GLU A 525 -8.21 -28.28 -8.28
CA GLU A 525 -9.52 -28.78 -8.68
C GLU A 525 -10.28 -29.34 -7.47
N ILE A 526 -11.58 -29.09 -7.43
CA ILE A 526 -12.49 -29.79 -6.53
C ILE A 526 -13.43 -30.68 -7.36
N GLU A 527 -13.39 -31.98 -7.10
CA GLU A 527 -14.25 -32.97 -7.75
C GLU A 527 -15.26 -33.52 -6.73
N GLU A 528 -16.56 -33.34 -7.00
CA GLU A 528 -17.64 -33.91 -6.20
C GLU A 528 -17.87 -35.39 -6.57
N LYS A 529 -18.02 -36.23 -5.54
CA LYS A 529 -18.43 -37.62 -5.64
C LYS A 529 -19.51 -37.91 -4.61
N VAL A 530 -20.25 -39.01 -4.82
CA VAL A 530 -21.15 -39.51 -3.77
C VAL A 530 -20.32 -39.73 -2.52
N ASP A 531 -20.78 -39.18 -1.39
CA ASP A 531 -20.14 -39.24 -0.06
C ASP A 531 -18.75 -38.60 0.10
N LYS A 532 -18.24 -37.94 -0.95
CA LYS A 532 -16.86 -37.43 -0.99
C LYS A 532 -16.72 -36.13 -1.73
N LEU A 533 -15.78 -35.31 -1.26
CA LEU A 533 -15.23 -34.18 -2.01
C LEU A 533 -13.73 -34.42 -2.20
N LEU A 534 -13.19 -34.25 -3.40
CA LEU A 534 -11.76 -34.43 -3.66
C LEU A 534 -11.14 -33.09 -4.02
N LEU A 535 -10.22 -32.60 -3.19
CA LEU A 535 -9.30 -31.53 -3.57
C LEU A 535 -8.08 -32.16 -4.26
N LYS A 536 -7.74 -31.67 -5.45
CA LYS A 536 -6.53 -32.06 -6.17
C LYS A 536 -5.69 -30.83 -6.43
N ILE A 537 -4.41 -30.92 -6.08
CA ILE A 537 -3.43 -29.87 -6.31
C ILE A 537 -2.38 -30.44 -7.27
N PRO A 538 -2.42 -30.08 -8.56
CA PRO A 538 -1.39 -30.44 -9.54
C PRO A 538 -0.01 -30.02 -9.06
N TYR A 539 0.96 -30.92 -9.21
CA TYR A 539 2.35 -30.77 -8.77
C TYR A 539 2.51 -30.41 -7.28
N GLY A 540 1.46 -30.62 -6.49
CA GLY A 540 1.48 -30.45 -5.04
C GLY A 540 2.17 -31.64 -4.40
N GLU A 541 3.19 -31.39 -3.60
CA GLU A 541 3.90 -32.34 -2.77
C GLU A 541 3.40 -32.26 -1.31
N ILE A 542 3.62 -33.33 -0.55
CA ILE A 542 3.39 -33.33 0.89
C ILE A 542 4.63 -32.75 1.57
N GLY A 543 4.46 -31.72 2.39
CA GLY A 543 5.54 -31.07 3.13
C GLY A 543 5.19 -30.75 4.57
N GLY A 544 6.04 -29.95 5.22
CA GLY A 544 5.81 -29.42 6.57
C GLY A 544 5.59 -30.51 7.63
N GLU A 545 4.45 -30.41 8.33
CA GLU A 545 4.09 -31.30 9.44
C GLU A 545 3.37 -32.58 8.99
N LEU A 546 3.04 -32.69 7.70
CA LEU A 546 2.32 -33.83 7.15
C LEU A 546 3.24 -35.04 6.91
N ASN A 547 2.69 -36.23 7.11
CA ASN A 547 3.36 -37.48 6.76
C ASN A 547 3.51 -37.63 5.24
N ASP A 548 4.75 -37.72 4.75
CA ASP A 548 5.15 -37.82 3.35
C ASP A 548 4.58 -39.04 2.61
N GLN A 549 4.21 -40.09 3.34
CA GLN A 549 3.54 -41.28 2.80
C GLN A 549 2.02 -41.14 2.69
N GLY A 550 1.47 -39.96 3.02
CA GLY A 550 0.04 -39.72 3.16
C GLY A 550 -0.46 -40.01 4.57
N GLY A 551 -1.72 -39.65 4.83
CA GLY A 551 -2.32 -39.78 6.15
C GLY A 551 -3.82 -39.51 6.17
N SER A 552 -4.37 -39.46 7.38
CA SER A 552 -5.79 -39.14 7.62
C SER A 552 -5.92 -38.17 8.78
N VAL A 553 -6.65 -37.09 8.57
CA VAL A 553 -7.02 -36.11 9.59
C VAL A 553 -8.45 -36.40 10.04
N ILE A 554 -8.63 -36.86 11.27
CA ILE A 554 -9.96 -37.12 11.83
C ILE A 554 -10.59 -35.80 12.28
N ILE A 555 -11.82 -35.55 11.82
CA ILE A 555 -12.57 -34.34 12.13
C ILE A 555 -13.64 -34.65 13.16
N ASN A 556 -13.42 -34.17 14.37
CA ASN A 556 -14.36 -34.32 15.46
C ASN A 556 -15.40 -33.19 15.43
N ASN A 557 -16.64 -33.51 15.83
CA ASN A 557 -17.73 -32.55 16.05
C ASN A 557 -18.21 -31.77 14.80
N SER A 558 -17.80 -32.14 13.59
CA SER A 558 -18.41 -31.61 12.36
C SER A 558 -19.72 -32.34 12.06
N PRO A 559 -20.84 -31.66 11.73
CA PRO A 559 -22.06 -32.33 11.27
C PRO A 559 -21.94 -32.93 9.87
N VAL A 560 -20.98 -32.46 9.06
CA VAL A 560 -20.95 -32.72 7.60
C VAL A 560 -19.75 -33.49 7.08
N ILE A 561 -18.66 -33.58 7.85
CA ILE A 561 -17.44 -34.30 7.47
C ILE A 561 -16.93 -35.17 8.62
N SER A 562 -16.29 -36.30 8.30
CA SER A 562 -15.75 -37.26 9.27
C SER A 562 -14.22 -37.31 9.30
N SER A 563 -13.57 -37.24 8.14
CA SER A 563 -12.11 -37.20 8.03
C SER A 563 -11.67 -36.62 6.69
N ILE A 564 -10.38 -36.33 6.58
CA ILE A 564 -9.69 -36.01 5.33
C ILE A 564 -8.56 -36.99 5.16
N ASP A 565 -8.63 -37.84 4.14
CA ASP A 565 -7.52 -38.70 3.74
C ASP A 565 -6.69 -37.98 2.68
N TYR A 566 -5.37 -37.91 2.85
CA TYR A 566 -4.49 -37.23 1.91
C TYR A 566 -3.32 -38.11 1.48
N HIS A 567 -2.91 -37.99 0.22
CA HIS A 567 -1.79 -38.71 -0.35
C HIS A 567 -1.25 -38.02 -1.60
N TYR A 568 -0.03 -38.38 -2.01
CA TYR A 568 0.56 -37.97 -3.29
C TYR A 568 0.40 -39.07 -4.33
N GLN A 569 -0.14 -38.76 -5.51
CA GLN A 569 -0.30 -39.71 -6.61
C GLN A 569 -0.37 -39.02 -7.97
N ASN A 570 0.36 -39.55 -8.96
CA ASN A 570 0.38 -39.07 -10.35
C ASN A 570 0.65 -37.55 -10.44
N ASP A 571 1.69 -37.10 -9.75
CA ASP A 571 2.09 -35.69 -9.70
C ASP A 571 0.99 -34.76 -9.18
N MET A 572 0.17 -35.25 -8.25
CA MET A 572 -0.86 -34.48 -7.56
C MET A 572 -0.87 -34.80 -6.08
N PHE A 573 -1.03 -33.77 -5.26
CA PHE A 573 -1.55 -33.92 -3.92
C PHE A 573 -3.06 -34.10 -4.01
N ILE A 574 -3.59 -35.14 -3.37
CA ILE A 574 -5.02 -35.44 -3.36
C ILE A 574 -5.47 -35.48 -1.90
N ALA A 575 -6.49 -34.69 -1.56
CA ALA A 575 -7.20 -34.77 -0.29
C ALA A 575 -8.67 -35.16 -0.53
N THR A 576 -9.06 -36.29 0.06
CA THR A 576 -10.43 -36.83 0.02
C THR A 576 -11.13 -36.51 1.33
N PHE A 577 -12.15 -35.67 1.24
CA PHE A 577 -13.02 -35.28 2.34
C PHE A 577 -14.12 -36.34 2.44
N ASN A 578 -14.15 -37.10 3.53
CA ASN A 578 -15.16 -38.14 3.76
C ASN A 578 -16.40 -37.52 4.40
N LEU A 579 -17.42 -37.26 3.59
CA LEU A 579 -18.63 -36.55 3.98
C LEU A 579 -19.60 -37.45 4.74
N LYS A 580 -20.48 -36.83 5.53
CA LYS A 580 -21.57 -37.51 6.24
C LYS A 580 -22.89 -37.54 5.46
N ALA A 581 -22.90 -36.94 4.26
CA ALA A 581 -24.01 -36.87 3.34
C ALA A 581 -23.53 -37.18 1.91
N ASP A 582 -24.44 -37.58 1.03
CA ASP A 582 -24.12 -37.94 -0.36
C ASP A 582 -23.55 -36.76 -1.16
N THR A 583 -23.96 -35.53 -0.82
CA THR A 583 -23.59 -34.26 -1.46
C THR A 583 -23.49 -33.16 -0.40
N ILE A 584 -22.73 -32.10 -0.67
CA ILE A 584 -22.54 -30.98 0.25
C ILE A 584 -22.40 -29.66 -0.51
N ASP A 585 -23.01 -28.60 0.00
CA ASP A 585 -22.71 -27.24 -0.48
C ASP A 585 -21.39 -26.78 0.13
N TYR A 586 -20.52 -26.17 -0.67
CA TYR A 586 -19.25 -25.62 -0.20
C TYR A 586 -18.90 -24.29 -0.84
N ALA A 587 -17.98 -23.57 -0.20
CA ALA A 587 -17.35 -22.37 -0.73
C ALA A 587 -15.83 -22.47 -0.61
N THR A 588 -15.10 -21.86 -1.54
CA THR A 588 -13.64 -21.78 -1.53
C THR A 588 -13.18 -20.33 -1.44
N PRO A 589 -13.22 -19.71 -0.26
CA PRO A 589 -12.73 -18.34 -0.10
C PRO A 589 -11.23 -18.28 -0.43
N GLU A 590 -10.83 -17.25 -1.18
CA GLU A 590 -9.45 -17.08 -1.64
C GLU A 590 -8.57 -16.46 -0.55
N PHE A 591 -7.39 -17.05 -0.34
CA PHE A 591 -6.38 -16.57 0.58
C PHE A 591 -4.98 -16.81 -0.01
N SER A 592 -4.04 -15.89 0.22
CA SER A 592 -2.64 -16.12 -0.16
C SER A 592 -2.06 -17.32 0.59
N SER A 593 -1.32 -18.16 -0.12
CA SER A 593 -0.63 -19.35 0.42
C SER A 593 -1.53 -20.33 1.19
N ARG A 594 -2.84 -20.34 0.90
CA ARG A 594 -3.80 -21.27 1.52
C ARG A 594 -4.90 -21.66 0.55
N ILE A 595 -5.31 -22.92 0.61
CA ILE A 595 -6.59 -23.36 0.04
C ILE A 595 -7.57 -23.57 1.18
N VAL A 596 -8.70 -22.88 1.12
CA VAL A 596 -9.76 -22.96 2.13
C VAL A 596 -11.01 -23.55 1.51
N VAL A 597 -11.62 -24.52 2.20
CA VAL A 597 -12.88 -25.16 1.81
C VAL A 597 -13.85 -25.09 2.98
N ASP A 598 -14.91 -24.29 2.83
CA ASP A 598 -16.00 -24.15 3.79
C ASP A 598 -17.16 -25.07 3.41
N LEU A 599 -17.30 -26.20 4.11
CA LEU A 599 -18.42 -27.13 3.93
C LEU A 599 -19.63 -26.63 4.75
N LYS A 600 -20.75 -26.30 4.10
CA LYS A 600 -21.95 -25.79 4.78
C LYS A 600 -22.61 -26.87 5.63
N HIS A 601 -23.14 -26.50 6.80
CA HIS A 601 -23.80 -27.41 7.74
C HIS A 601 -25.19 -27.85 7.30
#